data_AF-A0A239RAJ2-F1
#
_entry.id   AF-A0A239RAJ2-F1
#
_cell.length_a   1.000
_cell.length_b   1.000
_cell.length_c   1.000
_cell.angle_alpha   90.00
_cell.angle_beta   90.00
_cell.angle_gamma   90.00
#
_symmetry.space_group_name_H-M   'P 1'
#
loop_
_entity.id
_entity.type
_entity.pdbx_description
1 polymer ?
#
loop_
_entity_poly.entity_id
_entity_poly.type
_entity_poly.pdbx_seq_one_letter_code
_entity_poly.pdbx_strand_id
1 'polypeptide(L)' 'MEKDYSKEYADIINKERPQHDGDAFEAKHPRMPREARAKIFAPFAALKGHNEALEETGRTHVLPED' A
#
# COMPACT_ATOMS: atom_id res chain seq x y z
N MET A 1 -8.07 -14.35 -27.43
CA MET A 1 -8.26 -13.07 -28.15
C MET A 1 -8.08 -11.96 -27.13
N GLU A 2 -7.15 -11.05 -27.41
CA GLU A 2 -6.94 -9.84 -26.62
C GLU A 2 -8.10 -8.88 -26.88
N LYS A 3 -8.70 -8.34 -25.81
CA LYS A 3 -9.85 -7.44 -25.93
C LYS A 3 -9.33 -6.03 -26.14
N ASP A 4 -9.61 -5.46 -27.31
CA ASP A 4 -9.32 -4.07 -27.61
C ASP A 4 -10.52 -3.19 -27.22
N TYR A 5 -10.32 -2.36 -26.20
CA TYR A 5 -11.31 -1.42 -25.68
C TYR A 5 -11.11 0.02 -26.18
N SER A 6 -10.17 0.25 -27.11
CA SER A 6 -9.79 1.58 -27.58
C SER A 6 -10.96 2.38 -28.13
N LYS A 7 -11.90 1.72 -28.81
CA LYS A 7 -13.11 2.35 -29.38
C LYS A 7 -14.22 2.55 -28.34
N GLU A 8 -14.38 1.62 -27.41
CA GLU A 8 -15.46 1.65 -26.41
C GLU A 8 -15.25 2.76 -25.39
N TYR A 9 -13.99 3.02 -24.99
CA TYR A 9 -13.64 4.06 -24.03
C TYR A 9 -12.92 5.25 -24.66
N ALA A 10 -13.03 5.43 -25.98
CA ALA A 10 -12.32 6.50 -26.72
C ALA A 10 -12.59 7.90 -26.13
N ASP A 11 -13.76 8.09 -25.54
CA ASP A 11 -14.24 9.33 -24.93
C ASP A 11 -13.61 9.66 -23.56
N ILE A 12 -13.04 8.66 -22.87
CA ILE A 12 -12.44 8.82 -21.54
C ILE A 12 -10.98 8.38 -21.43
N ILE A 13 -10.48 7.55 -22.35
CA ILE A 13 -9.17 6.88 -22.22
C ILE A 13 -7.98 7.85 -22.17
N ASN A 14 -8.10 9.01 -22.82
CA ASN A 14 -7.07 10.06 -22.86
C ASN A 14 -7.36 11.24 -21.92
N LYS A 15 -8.39 11.15 -21.07
CA LYS A 15 -8.74 12.22 -20.15
C LYS A 15 -7.94 12.14 -18.86
N GLU A 16 -7.72 13.29 -18.23
CA GLU A 16 -7.15 13.34 -16.90
C GLU A 16 -8.07 12.64 -15.88
N ARG A 17 -7.46 12.10 -14.83
CA ARG A 17 -8.21 11.46 -13.75
C ARG A 17 -9.11 12.49 -13.06
N PRO A 18 -10.42 12.21 -12.89
CA PRO A 18 -11.33 13.12 -12.19
C PRO A 18 -10.78 13.48 -10.80
N GLN A 19 -10.68 14.78 -10.55
CA GLN A 19 -10.42 15.32 -9.21
C GLN A 19 -11.77 15.81 -8.66
N HIS A 20 -12.11 15.33 -7.47
CA HIS A 20 -13.27 15.76 -6.72
C HIS A 20 -12.77 16.67 -5.58
N ASP A 21 -13.28 17.89 -5.52
CA ASP A 21 -12.99 18.90 -4.49
C ASP A 21 -14.28 19.64 -4.14
N GLY A 22 -14.82 19.37 -2.96
CA GLY A 22 -16.02 20.00 -2.42
C GLY A 22 -17.35 19.59 -3.08
N ASP A 23 -17.37 18.51 -3.86
CA ASP A 23 -18.57 18.03 -4.54
C ASP A 23 -19.34 16.95 -3.75
N ALA A 24 -20.51 16.55 -4.29
CA ALA A 24 -21.34 15.53 -3.67
C ALA A 24 -20.66 14.13 -3.62
N PHE A 25 -19.75 13.85 -4.55
CA PHE A 25 -19.00 12.59 -4.57
C PHE A 25 -18.02 12.55 -3.41
N GLU A 26 -17.25 13.61 -3.19
CA GLU A 26 -16.32 13.72 -2.06
C GLU A 26 -17.04 13.71 -0.72
N ALA A 27 -18.18 14.40 -0.59
CA ALA A 27 -18.98 14.38 0.63
C ALA A 27 -19.45 12.96 1.01
N LYS A 28 -19.78 12.13 0.01
CA LYS A 28 -20.17 10.73 0.21
C LYS A 28 -18.99 9.79 0.41
N HIS A 29 -17.84 10.12 -0.19
CA HIS A 29 -16.64 9.30 -0.21
C HIS A 29 -15.41 10.11 0.22
N PRO A 30 -15.35 10.55 1.50
CA PRO A 30 -14.26 11.41 1.97
C PRO A 30 -12.91 10.67 1.93
N ARG A 31 -11.84 11.39 1.60
CA ARG A 31 -10.49 10.83 1.60
C ARG A 31 -10.07 10.45 3.03
N MET A 32 -9.55 9.24 3.18
CA MET A 32 -9.01 8.78 4.46
C MET A 32 -7.74 9.58 4.84
N PRO A 33 -7.68 10.19 6.04
CA PRO A 33 -6.49 10.89 6.52
C PRO A 33 -5.25 9.99 6.59
N ARG A 34 -4.05 10.58 6.44
CA ARG A 34 -2.78 9.84 6.44
C ARG A 34 -2.55 9.04 7.72
N GLU A 35 -2.89 9.60 8.87
CA GLU A 35 -2.73 8.92 10.17
C GLU A 35 -3.60 7.67 10.29
N ALA A 36 -4.85 7.75 9.83
CA ALA A 36 -5.75 6.60 9.77
C ALA A 36 -5.22 5.52 8.82
N ARG A 37 -4.62 5.92 7.69
CA ARG A 37 -3.92 4.98 6.79
C ARG A 37 -2.73 4.31 7.48
N ALA A 38 -1.94 5.05 8.26
CA ALA A 38 -0.78 4.50 8.96
C ALA A 38 -1.17 3.43 10.01
N LYS A 39 -2.33 3.59 10.68
CA LYS A 39 -2.84 2.61 11.65
C LYS A 39 -3.06 1.22 11.05
N ILE A 40 -3.39 1.11 9.77
CA ILE A 40 -3.53 -0.18 9.07
C ILE A 40 -2.23 -0.99 9.12
N PHE A 41 -1.09 -0.30 9.13
CA PHE A 41 0.24 -0.91 9.16
C PHE A 41 0.81 -1.04 10.58
N ALA A 42 0.12 -0.53 11.61
CA ALA A 42 0.55 -0.62 13.00
C ALA A 42 0.79 -2.06 13.49
N PRO A 43 -0.03 -3.07 13.11
CA PRO A 43 0.22 -4.47 13.49
C PRO A 43 1.55 -5.03 12.93
N PHE A 44 2.05 -4.48 11.84
CA PHE A 44 3.32 -4.89 11.22
C PHE A 44 4.50 -4.03 11.68
N ALA A 45 4.29 -3.04 12.55
CA ALA A 45 5.36 -2.18 13.04
C ALA A 45 6.43 -2.97 13.82
N ALA A 46 6.03 -4.05 14.50
CA ALA A 46 6.94 -4.96 15.20
C ALA A 46 7.85 -5.78 14.26
N LEU A 47 7.52 -5.86 12.96
CA LEU A 47 8.40 -6.49 11.96
C LEU A 47 9.54 -5.58 11.53
N LYS A 48 9.49 -4.28 11.86
CA LYS A 48 10.63 -3.38 11.65
C LYS A 48 11.75 -3.79 12.62
N GLY A 49 12.89 -4.20 12.07
CA GLY A 49 14.00 -4.77 12.85
C GLY A 49 13.92 -6.28 13.09
N HIS A 50 12.91 -6.98 12.58
CA HIS A 50 12.85 -8.45 12.68
C HIS A 50 14.05 -9.13 11.99
N ASN A 51 14.44 -8.65 10.80
CA ASN A 51 15.62 -9.18 10.11
C ASN A 51 16.90 -8.90 10.90
N GLU A 52 17.02 -7.71 11.49
CA GLU A 52 18.16 -7.32 12.34
C GLU A 52 18.25 -8.22 13.60
N ALA A 53 17.10 -8.53 14.22
CA ALA A 53 17.03 -9.43 15.37
C ALA A 53 17.35 -10.89 15.03
N LEU A 54 16.95 -11.38 13.84
CA LEU A 54 17.33 -12.71 13.36
C LEU A 54 18.85 -12.83 13.14
N GLU A 55 19.46 -11.83 12.51
CA GLU A 55 20.91 -11.78 12.30
C GLU A 55 21.70 -11.69 13.62
N GLU A 56 21.19 -10.95 14.61
CA GLU A 56 21.79 -10.87 15.94
C GLU A 56 21.68 -12.21 16.71
N THR A 57 20.54 -12.88 16.62
CA THR A 57 20.34 -14.21 17.23
C THR A 57 21.26 -15.25 16.59
N GLY A 58 21.42 -15.23 15.26
CA GLY A 58 22.37 -16.11 14.56
C GLY A 58 23.84 -15.83 14.91
N ARG A 59 24.20 -14.58 15.19
CA ARG A 59 25.56 -14.21 15.66
C ARG A 59 25.84 -14.67 17.09
N THR A 60 24.85 -14.59 17.96
CA THR A 60 25.00 -14.92 19.39
C THR A 60 24.87 -16.40 19.67
N HIS A 61 24.12 -17.14 18.84
CA HIS A 61 23.96 -18.58 18.94
C HIS A 61 24.83 -19.30 17.90
N VAL A 62 26.15 -19.20 18.07
CA VAL A 62 27.06 -20.22 17.52
C VAL A 62 26.95 -21.41 18.48
N LEU A 63 26.24 -22.46 18.07
CA LEU A 63 26.21 -23.73 18.80
C LEU A 63 27.66 -24.24 18.91
N PRO A 64 28.11 -24.74 20.07
CA PRO A 64 29.39 -25.41 20.15
C PRO A 64 29.36 -26.61 19.19
N GLU A 65 30.30 -26.64 18.25
CA GLU A 65 30.56 -27.81 17.41
C GLU A 65 31.08 -28.93 18.32
N ASP A 66 30.43 -30.09 18.29
CA ASP A 66 30.87 -31.34 18.97
C ASP A 66 32.12 -31.93 18.31
#